data_AF-W1XSH7-F1
#
_entry.id   AF-W1XSH7-F1
#
_cell.length_a   1.000
_cell.length_b   1.000
_cell.length_c   1.000
_cell.angle_alpha   90.00
_cell.angle_beta   90.00
_cell.angle_gamma   90.00
#
_symmetry.space_group_name_H-M   'P 1'
#
loop_
_entity.id
_entity.type
_entity.pdbx_description
1 polymer ?
#
loop_
_entity_poly.entity_id
_entity_poly.type
_entity_poly.pdbx_seq_one_letter_code
_entity_poly.pdbx_strand_id
1 'polypeptide(L)'
;ADEIYMTDIYSSGEDPIAGIDGRTIPDAVEAATNKVVHYVPSVDDIPAVLAKIVRPNDLVITMGAGSINQYGPKLLAILEEGLQ
;
A
#
# COMPACT_ATOMS: atom_id res chain seq x y z
N ALA A 1 -8.60 -5.88 8.16
CA ALA A 1 -7.27 -6.37 7.77
C ALA A 1 -6.41 -6.56 9.01
N ASP A 2 -5.53 -7.55 8.95
CA ASP A 2 -4.52 -7.84 9.97
C ASP A 2 -3.27 -6.98 9.77
N GLU A 3 -2.86 -6.79 8.51
CA GLU A 3 -1.79 -5.88 8.09
C GLU A 3 -2.35 -4.77 7.19
N ILE A 4 -1.86 -3.54 7.34
CA ILE A 4 -2.29 -2.38 6.54
C ILE A 4 -1.05 -1.70 5.97
N TYR A 5 -1.00 -1.59 4.64
CA TYR A 5 0.03 -0.85 3.91
C TYR A 5 -0.63 0.33 3.22
N MET A 6 -0.12 1.54 3.46
CA MET A 6 -0.63 2.77 2.87
C MET A 6 0.48 3.49 2.12
N THR A 7 0.16 3.99 0.93
CA THR A 7 1.08 4.76 0.11
C THR A 7 0.82 6.25 0.20
N ASP A 8 1.73 7.05 -0.35
CA ASP A 8 1.53 8.49 -0.47
C ASP A 8 0.33 8.83 -1.39
N ILE A 9 -0.10 10.08 -1.31
CA ILE A 9 -1.30 10.58 -1.97
C ILE A 9 -1.14 10.54 -3.48
N TYR A 10 -2.07 9.86 -4.14
CA TYR A 10 -2.29 10.03 -5.58
C TYR A 10 -3.08 11.32 -5.81
N SER A 11 -2.41 12.39 -6.24
CA SER A 11 -3.02 13.73 -6.34
C SER A 11 -4.12 13.86 -7.39
N SER A 12 -4.16 12.97 -8.38
CA SER A 12 -5.07 13.06 -9.53
C SER A 12 -5.07 14.44 -10.24
N GLY A 13 -3.96 15.17 -10.15
CA GLY A 13 -3.81 16.51 -10.74
C GLY A 13 -4.29 17.67 -9.86
N GLU A 14 -4.71 17.42 -8.62
CA GLU A 14 -5.06 18.46 -7.66
C GLU A 14 -3.82 19.05 -6.97
N ASP A 15 -3.96 20.31 -6.55
CA ASP A 15 -2.94 20.98 -5.74
C ASP A 15 -2.91 20.42 -4.31
N PRO A 16 -1.72 20.31 -3.68
CA PRO A 16 -1.63 19.89 -2.29
C PRO A 16 -2.41 20.81 -1.34
N ILE A 17 -3.07 20.21 -0.34
CA ILE A 17 -3.75 20.93 0.73
C ILE A 17 -2.75 21.17 1.86
N ALA A 18 -2.65 22.42 2.34
CA ALA A 18 -1.76 22.77 3.44
C ALA A 18 -2.05 21.94 4.70
N GLY A 19 -1.02 21.28 5.23
CA GLY A 19 -1.13 20.43 6.41
C GLY A 19 -1.68 19.02 6.14
N ILE A 20 -1.92 18.64 4.88
CA ILE A 20 -2.30 17.28 4.48
C ILE A 20 -1.17 16.66 3.67
N ASP A 21 -0.74 15.47 4.08
CA ASP A 21 0.29 14.67 3.43
C ASP A 21 -0.04 13.16 3.50
N GLY A 22 0.79 12.32 2.87
CA GLY A 22 0.60 10.87 2.86
C GLY A 22 0.58 10.22 4.25
N ARG A 23 1.09 10.89 5.29
CA ARG A 23 1.09 10.36 6.67
C ARG A 23 -0.16 10.73 7.47
N THR A 24 -0.89 11.75 7.02
CA THR A 24 -2.06 12.28 7.72
C THR A 24 -3.11 11.20 8.03
N ILE A 25 -3.41 10.30 7.08
CA ILE A 25 -4.37 9.20 7.31
C ILE A 25 -3.74 8.03 8.08
N PRO A 26 -2.56 7.50 7.71
CA PRO A 26 -1.89 6.46 8.50
C PRO A 26 -1.81 6.81 9.98
N ASP A 27 -1.28 7.98 10.32
CA ASP A 27 -1.07 8.39 11.71
C ASP A 27 -2.42 8.52 12.46
N ALA A 28 -3.47 8.99 11.79
CA ALA A 28 -4.82 9.07 12.36
C ALA A 28 -5.44 7.68 12.61
N VAL A 29 -5.24 6.72 11.70
CA VAL A 29 -5.72 5.33 11.86
C VAL A 29 -4.98 4.63 12.99
N GLU A 30 -3.66 4.80 13.09
CA GLU A 30 -2.86 4.25 14.19
C GLU A 30 -3.36 4.78 15.54
N ALA A 31 -3.54 6.11 15.64
CA ALA A 31 -4.03 6.75 16.87
C ALA A 31 -5.46 6.32 17.26
N ALA A 32 -6.33 6.07 16.29
CA ALA A 32 -7.73 5.72 16.55
C ALA A 32 -7.96 4.23 16.84
N THR A 33 -7.07 3.36 16.36
CA THR A 33 -7.31 1.90 16.36
C THR A 33 -6.25 1.09 17.09
N ASN A 34 -5.11 1.70 17.47
CA ASN A 34 -3.91 1.03 17.96
C ASN A 34 -3.37 -0.07 17.01
N LYS A 35 -3.78 -0.06 15.74
CA LYS A 35 -3.20 -0.94 14.71
C LYS A 35 -2.03 -0.25 14.06
N VAL A 36 -0.99 -1.01 13.75
CA VAL A 36 0.15 -0.52 12.99
C VAL A 36 -0.25 -0.35 11.52
N VAL A 37 0.10 0.80 10.94
CA VAL A 37 -0.08 1.10 9.52
C VAL A 37 1.31 1.31 8.90
N HIS A 38 1.69 0.42 8.00
CA HIS A 38 2.97 0.51 7.31
C HIS A 38 2.89 1.54 6.19
N TYR A 39 3.51 2.70 6.40
CA TYR A 39 3.61 3.74 5.38
C TYR A 39 4.72 3.44 4.36
N VAL A 40 4.37 3.45 3.08
CA VAL A 40 5.29 3.24 1.95
C VAL A 40 5.23 4.45 1.01
N PRO A 41 6.22 5.35 1.00
CA PRO A 41 6.13 6.62 0.27
C PRO A 41 5.87 6.45 -1.23
N SER A 42 6.48 5.44 -1.85
CA SER A 42 6.26 5.16 -3.28
C SER A 42 5.37 3.94 -3.45
N VAL A 43 4.28 4.10 -4.21
CA VAL A 43 3.43 2.98 -4.61
C VAL A 43 4.20 1.96 -5.47
N ASP A 44 5.27 2.38 -6.17
CA ASP A 44 6.10 1.48 -6.97
C ASP A 44 6.95 0.52 -6.12
N ASP A 45 7.16 0.83 -4.84
CA ASP A 45 7.89 -0.05 -3.91
C ASP A 45 6.98 -1.14 -3.31
N ILE A 46 5.66 -0.95 -3.33
CA ILE A 46 4.68 -1.85 -2.70
C ILE A 46 4.85 -3.32 -3.13
N PRO A 47 4.95 -3.66 -4.44
CA PRO A 47 5.08 -5.06 -4.84
C PRO A 47 6.30 -5.75 -4.22
N ALA A 48 7.45 -5.08 -4.18
CA ALA A 48 8.68 -5.62 -3.61
C ALA A 48 8.63 -5.72 -2.07
N VAL A 49 7.92 -4.80 -1.41
CA VAL A 49 7.68 -4.86 0.04
C VAL A 49 6.76 -6.04 0.37
N LEU A 50 5.63 -6.15 -0.33
CA LEU A 50 4.64 -7.20 -0.08
C LEU A 50 5.17 -8.60 -0.41
N ALA A 51 5.99 -8.74 -1.46
CA ALA A 51 6.57 -10.03 -1.84
C ALA A 51 7.45 -10.65 -0.73
N LYS A 52 7.98 -9.84 0.20
CA LYS A 52 8.82 -10.32 1.31
C LYS A 52 8.02 -10.83 2.51
N ILE A 53 6.74 -10.50 2.59
CA ILE A 53 5.90 -10.74 3.77
C ILE A 53 4.75 -11.69 3.50
N VAL A 54 4.23 -11.72 2.27
CA VAL A 54 3.06 -12.52 1.88
C VAL A 54 3.39 -14.00 1.99
N ARG A 55 2.43 -14.75 2.51
CA ARG A 55 2.53 -16.18 2.76
C ARG A 55 1.45 -16.95 2.00
N PRO A 56 1.62 -18.26 1.78
CA PRO A 56 0.54 -19.09 1.26
C PRO A 56 -0.73 -18.93 2.11
N ASN A 57 -1.87 -18.78 1.43
CA ASN A 57 -3.19 -18.53 1.99
C ASN A 57 -3.48 -17.11 2.49
N ASP A 58 -2.57 -16.15 2.31
CA ASP A 58 -2.89 -14.73 2.55
C ASP A 58 -3.85 -14.19 1.47
N LEU A 59 -4.79 -13.35 1.89
CA LEU A 59 -5.62 -12.56 0.98
C LEU A 59 -5.08 -11.13 0.91
N VAL A 60 -4.49 -10.77 -0.23
CA VAL A 60 -4.04 -9.41 -0.51
C VAL A 60 -5.14 -8.66 -1.26
N ILE A 61 -5.56 -7.52 -0.73
CA ILE A 61 -6.54 -6.63 -1.36
C ILE A 61 -5.85 -5.31 -1.67
N THR A 62 -5.74 -4.96 -2.95
CA THR A 62 -5.37 -3.61 -3.37
C THR A 62 -6.62 -2.74 -3.41
N MET A 63 -6.57 -1.56 -2.77
CA MET A 63 -7.72 -0.68 -2.65
C MET A 63 -7.33 0.77 -2.91
N GLY A 64 -8.15 1.46 -3.70
CA GLY A 64 -7.94 2.85 -4.09
C GLY A 64 -8.57 3.14 -5.45
N ALA A 65 -8.16 4.24 -6.06
CA ALA A 65 -8.54 4.63 -7.41
C ALA A 65 -7.31 4.78 -8.32
N GLY A 66 -7.52 5.15 -9.58
CA GLY A 66 -6.43 5.43 -10.51
C GLY A 66 -5.58 4.20 -10.82
N SER A 67 -4.26 4.32 -10.59
CA SER A 67 -3.27 3.31 -10.97
C SER A 67 -3.18 2.10 -10.03
N ILE A 68 -3.92 2.09 -8.91
CA ILE A 68 -3.75 1.04 -7.88
C ILE A 68 -4.01 -0.38 -8.41
N ASN A 69 -4.88 -0.52 -9.42
CA ASN A 69 -5.20 -1.79 -10.06
C ASN A 69 -4.00 -2.46 -10.74
N GLN A 70 -2.95 -1.70 -11.06
CA GLN A 70 -1.74 -2.21 -11.71
C GLN A 70 -0.82 -2.95 -10.73
N TYR A 71 -0.93 -2.70 -9.42
CA TYR A 71 0.04 -3.20 -8.43
C TYR A 71 -0.25 -4.61 -7.94
N GLY A 72 -1.51 -5.05 -7.99
CA GLY A 72 -1.86 -6.46 -7.75
C GLY A 72 -1.17 -7.40 -8.74
N PRO A 73 -1.32 -7.17 -10.07
CA PRO A 73 -0.59 -7.91 -11.10
C PRO A 73 0.95 -7.83 -10.96
N LYS A 74 1.51 -6.66 -10.64
CA LYS A 74 2.95 -6.53 -10.40
C LYS A 74 3.45 -7.41 -9.24
N LEU A 75 2.68 -7.48 -8.14
CA LEU A 75 3.00 -8.38 -7.03
C LEU A 75 2.94 -9.85 -7.46
N LEU A 76 1.89 -10.24 -8.20
CA LEU A 76 1.75 -11.62 -8.69
C LEU A 76 2.94 -12.05 -9.54
N ALA A 77 3.39 -11.19 -10.47
CA ALA A 77 4.56 -11.49 -11.31
C ALA A 77 5.83 -11.79 -10.47
N ILE A 78 6.10 -10.98 -9.44
CA ILE A 78 7.25 -11.19 -8.54
C ILE A 78 7.13 -12.53 -7.78
N LEU A 79 5.93 -12.86 -7.31
CA LEU A 79 5.69 -14.11 -6.57
C LEU A 79 5.83 -15.35 -7.47
N GLU A 80 5.39 -15.26 -8.73
CA GLU A 80 5.53 -16.34 -9.71
C GLU A 80 6.99 -16.58 -10.12
N GLU A 81 7.78 -15.52 -10.28
CA GLU A 81 9.23 -15.63 -10.56
C GLU A 81 9.99 -16.31 -9.40
N GLY A 82 9.62 -16.01 -8.15
CA GLY A 82 10.25 -16.60 -6.96
C GLY A 82 9.88 -18.08 -6.71
N LEU A 83 8.89 -18.62 -7.44
CA LEU A 83 8.49 -20.03 -7.38
C LEU A 83 9.26 -20.92 -8.37
N GLN A 84 10.04 -20.33 -9.28
CA GLN A 84 10.91 -21.05 -10.24
C GLN A 84 12.26 -21.42 -9.62
#